data_AF-A0A2E5BVN7-F1
#
_entry.id   AF-A0A2E5BVN7-F1
#
_cell.length_a   1.000
_cell.length_b   1.000
_cell.length_c   1.000
_cell.angle_alpha   90.00
_cell.angle_beta   90.00
_cell.angle_gamma   90.00
#
_symmetry.space_group_name_H-M   'P 1'
#
loop_
_entity.id
_entity.type
_entity.pdbx_description
1 polymer ?
#
loop_
_entity_poly.entity_id
_entity_poly.type
_entity_poly.pdbx_seq_one_letter_code
_entity_poly.pdbx_strand_id
1 'polypeptide(L)'
;MMEFMDAQRRLSLQVRLARLLLASVEPGTASASVECRQEDLAFMLGVSRVAAGKALKKIQAAGLVRLGYGRIEIPSVQRLKTMVRDADLLTLPTASAE
;
A
#
# COMPACT_ATOMS: atom_id res chain seq x y z
N MET A 1 16.05 -8.96 16.58
CA MET A 1 16.51 -7.61 16.20
C MET A 1 16.48 -7.38 14.68
N MET A 2 16.97 -8.32 13.85
CA MET A 2 16.95 -8.21 12.37
C MET A 2 15.53 -8.26 11.76
N GLU A 3 14.60 -9.02 12.33
CA GLU A 3 13.20 -9.14 11.83
C GLU A 3 12.35 -7.87 12.04
N PHE A 4 12.59 -7.13 13.13
CA PHE A 4 11.95 -5.85 13.40
C PHE A 4 12.46 -4.75 12.46
N MET A 5 13.76 -4.76 12.17
CA MET A 5 14.37 -3.84 11.20
C MET A 5 13.96 -4.16 9.74
N ASP A 6 13.71 -5.43 9.40
CA ASP A 6 13.12 -5.79 8.10
C ASP A 6 11.64 -5.36 8.01
N ALA A 7 10.90 -5.47 9.11
CA ALA A 7 9.54 -4.94 9.24
C ALA A 7 9.48 -3.39 9.16
N GLN A 8 10.52 -2.69 9.62
CA GLN A 8 10.67 -1.23 9.54
C GLN A 8 11.24 -0.74 8.19
N ARG A 9 12.14 -1.51 7.53
CA ARG A 9 12.55 -1.28 6.12
C ARG A 9 11.41 -1.57 5.16
N ARG A 10 10.53 -2.51 5.52
CA ARG A 10 9.12 -2.57 5.11
C ARG A 10 8.32 -1.46 5.81
N LEU A 11 8.79 -0.23 5.73
CA LEU A 11 7.90 0.91 5.66
C LEU A 11 7.08 0.75 4.38
N SER A 12 5.92 0.15 4.56
CA SER A 12 5.69 -1.15 3.92
C SER A 12 5.47 -0.99 2.43
N LEU A 13 6.02 -1.91 1.64
CA LEU A 13 5.71 -1.96 0.21
C LEU A 13 4.19 -1.92 -0.03
N GLN A 14 3.40 -2.40 0.94
CA GLN A 14 1.95 -2.29 0.94
C GLN A 14 1.46 -0.84 1.07
N VAL A 15 2.06 -0.04 1.96
CA VAL A 15 1.75 1.39 2.13
C VAL A 15 2.16 2.19 0.89
N ARG A 16 3.32 1.88 0.30
CA ARG A 16 3.78 2.54 -0.94
C ARG A 16 2.86 2.20 -2.11
N LEU A 17 2.47 0.93 -2.25
CA LEU A 17 1.46 0.51 -3.22
C LEU A 17 0.11 1.18 -2.98
N ALA A 18 -0.34 1.24 -1.73
CA ALA A 18 -1.59 1.91 -1.37
C ALA A 18 -1.56 3.40 -1.72
N ARG A 19 -0.46 4.10 -1.45
CA ARG A 19 -0.25 5.51 -1.86
C ARG A 19 -0.30 5.68 -3.37
N LEU A 20 0.39 4.82 -4.11
CA LEU A 20 0.40 4.86 -5.57
C LEU A 20 -1.02 4.65 -6.14
N LEU A 21 -1.76 3.68 -5.61
CA LEU A 21 -3.15 3.44 -5.99
C LEU A 21 -4.04 4.65 -5.66
N LEU A 22 -3.91 5.23 -4.46
CA LEU A 22 -4.67 6.42 -4.05
C LEU A 22 -4.38 7.65 -4.92
N ALA A 23 -3.16 7.78 -5.47
CA ALA A 23 -2.82 8.85 -6.40
C ALA A 23 -3.56 8.74 -7.74
N SER A 24 -4.02 7.53 -8.11
CA SER A 24 -4.84 7.28 -9.29
C SER A 24 -6.34 7.39 -9.03
N VAL A 25 -6.76 7.66 -7.79
CA VAL A 25 -8.18 7.77 -7.40
C VAL A 25 -8.62 9.22 -7.36
N GLU A 26 -9.77 9.50 -7.97
CA GLU A 26 -10.39 10.83 -7.90
C GLU A 26 -10.74 11.24 -6.46
N PRO A 27 -10.55 12.52 -6.09
CA PRO A 27 -10.91 13.01 -4.78
C PRO A 27 -12.43 12.94 -4.54
N GLY A 28 -12.83 12.54 -3.33
CA GLY A 28 -14.25 12.43 -2.95
C GLY A 28 -14.90 11.07 -3.24
N THR A 29 -14.22 10.18 -3.97
CA THR A 29 -14.79 8.87 -4.32
C THR A 29 -14.74 7.89 -3.14
N ALA A 30 -15.85 7.17 -2.89
CA ALA A 30 -15.95 6.18 -1.82
C ALA A 30 -15.24 4.85 -2.16
N SER A 31 -15.30 4.46 -3.44
CA SER A 31 -14.69 3.24 -3.99
C SER A 31 -14.13 3.53 -5.39
N ALA A 32 -13.06 2.84 -5.79
CA ALA A 32 -12.45 3.08 -7.10
C ALA A 32 -11.96 1.79 -7.75
N SER A 33 -11.73 1.81 -9.06
CA SER A 33 -11.06 0.75 -9.79
C SER A 33 -9.93 1.38 -10.59
N VAL A 34 -8.72 0.87 -10.42
CA VAL A 34 -7.52 1.34 -11.12
C VAL A 34 -7.11 0.29 -12.14
N GLU A 35 -7.09 0.65 -13.42
CA GLU A 35 -6.53 -0.20 -14.47
C GLU A 35 -5.00 -0.12 -14.40
N CYS A 36 -4.37 -1.19 -13.91
CA CYS A 36 -2.93 -1.27 -13.79
C CYS A 36 -2.49 -2.73 -13.73
N ARG A 37 -1.33 -3.05 -14.31
CA ARG A 37 -0.70 -4.35 -14.12
C ARG A 37 0.22 -4.30 -12.91
N GLN A 38 0.38 -5.45 -12.24
CA GLN A 38 1.26 -5.54 -11.08
C GLN A 38 2.74 -5.32 -11.45
N GLU A 39 3.11 -5.62 -12.70
CA GLU A 39 4.45 -5.33 -13.24
C GLU A 39 4.71 -3.82 -13.34
N ASP A 40 3.73 -3.03 -13.77
CA ASP A 40 3.83 -1.56 -13.84
C ASP A 40 3.99 -0.97 -12.43
N LEU A 41 3.21 -1.45 -11.47
CA LEU A 41 3.33 -1.06 -10.07
C LEU A 41 4.71 -1.43 -9.48
N ALA A 42 5.23 -2.60 -9.83
CA ALA A 42 6.55 -3.02 -9.40
C ALA A 42 7.65 -2.13 -10.00
N PHE A 43 7.52 -1.82 -11.30
CA PHE A 43 8.42 -0.94 -12.03
C PHE A 43 8.44 0.48 -11.45
N MET A 44 7.26 1.08 -11.25
CA MET A 44 7.11 2.43 -10.67
C MET A 44 7.70 2.54 -9.25
N LEU A 45 7.67 1.45 -8.48
CA LEU A 45 8.22 1.41 -7.13
C LEU A 45 9.68 0.94 -7.06
N GLY A 46 10.30 0.59 -8.20
CA GLY A 46 11.66 0.08 -8.25
C GLY A 46 11.85 -1.26 -7.53
N VAL A 47 10.82 -2.11 -7.50
CA VAL A 47 10.85 -3.41 -6.82
C VAL A 47 10.62 -4.57 -7.79
N SER A 48 10.91 -5.79 -7.35
CA SER A 48 10.59 -6.97 -8.14
C SER A 48 9.08 -7.22 -8.22
N ARG A 49 8.62 -7.79 -9.34
CA ARG A 49 7.23 -8.24 -9.52
C ARG A 49 6.76 -9.15 -8.39
N VAL A 50 7.64 -10.04 -7.90
CA VAL A 50 7.34 -10.96 -6.79
C VAL A 50 7.10 -10.20 -5.48
N ALA A 51 7.91 -9.19 -5.18
CA ALA A 51 7.73 -8.38 -3.99
C ALA A 51 6.42 -7.57 -4.05
N ALA A 52 6.14 -6.92 -5.19
CA ALA A 52 4.89 -6.19 -5.42
C ALA A 52 3.67 -7.11 -5.30
N GLY A 53 3.69 -8.27 -5.95
CA GLY A 53 2.60 -9.25 -5.88
C GLY A 53 2.37 -9.78 -4.45
N LYS A 54 3.43 -10.08 -3.70
CA LYS A 54 3.30 -10.48 -2.28
C LYS A 54 2.70 -9.37 -1.43
N ALA A 55 3.09 -8.12 -1.65
CA ALA A 55 2.53 -6.98 -0.92
C ALA A 55 1.06 -6.73 -1.28
N LEU A 56 0.71 -6.75 -2.57
CA LEU A 56 -0.68 -6.65 -3.04
C LEU A 56 -1.58 -7.73 -2.44
N LYS A 57 -1.11 -8.98 -2.38
CA LYS A 57 -1.84 -10.08 -1.72
C LYS A 57 -2.09 -9.81 -0.23
N LYS A 58 -1.17 -9.15 0.47
CA LYS A 58 -1.36 -8.76 1.89
C LYS A 58 -2.41 -7.65 2.03
N ILE A 59 -2.39 -6.64 1.15
CA ILE A 59 -3.43 -5.61 1.12
C ILE A 59 -4.81 -6.23 0.83
N GLN A 60 -4.86 -7.20 -0.08
CA GLN A 60 -6.07 -7.94 -0.42
C GLN A 60 -6.57 -8.78 0.76
N ALA A 61 -5.68 -9.48 1.47
CA ALA A 61 -6.04 -10.24 2.67
C ALA A 61 -6.59 -9.36 3.79
N ALA A 62 -6.16 -8.10 3.88
CA ALA A 62 -6.72 -7.10 4.79
C ALA A 62 -8.07 -6.53 4.32
N GLY A 63 -8.58 -6.95 3.16
CA GLY A 63 -9.84 -6.48 2.57
C GLY A 63 -9.79 -5.04 2.05
N LEU A 64 -8.59 -4.49 1.86
CA LEU A 64 -8.39 -3.09 1.44
C LEU A 64 -8.39 -2.93 -0.09
N VAL A 65 -8.08 -3.99 -0.83
CA VAL A 65 -8.16 -4.05 -2.29
C VAL A 65 -8.66 -5.42 -2.77
N ARG A 66 -9.09 -5.52 -4.03
CA ARG A 66 -9.29 -6.79 -4.74
C ARG A 66 -8.47 -6.79 -6.01
N LEU A 67 -7.77 -7.90 -6.25
CA LEU A 67 -6.93 -8.06 -7.44
C LEU A 67 -7.78 -8.70 -8.54
N GLY A 68 -7.95 -7.98 -9.65
CA GLY A 68 -8.59 -8.48 -10.87
C GLY A 68 -7.58 -8.63 -12.00
N TYR A 69 -8.04 -9.15 -13.14
CA TYR A 69 -7.21 -9.23 -14.33
C TYR A 69 -6.99 -7.82 -14.91
N GLY A 70 -5.74 -7.33 -14.86
CA GLY A 70 -5.36 -6.00 -15.36
C GLY A 70 -5.95 -4.82 -14.57
N ARG A 71 -6.55 -5.07 -13.41
CA ARG A 71 -7.20 -4.03 -12.59
C ARG A 71 -7.07 -4.31 -11.10
N ILE A 72 -7.14 -3.27 -10.30
CA ILE A 72 -7.19 -3.34 -8.84
C ILE A 72 -8.41 -2.55 -8.38
N GLU A 73 -9.31 -3.22 -7.66
CA GLU A 73 -10.48 -2.59 -7.08
C GLU A 73 -10.18 -2.15 -5.65
N ILE A 74 -10.66 -0.97 -5.29
CA ILE A 74 -10.53 -0.35 -3.98
C ILE A 74 -11.95 -0.22 -3.42
N PRO A 75 -12.44 -1.19 -2.63
CA PRO A 75 -13.82 -1.20 -2.14
C PRO A 75 -14.11 -0.06 -1.15
N SER A 76 -13.08 0.45 -0.47
CA SER A 76 -13.21 1.64 0.38
C SER A 76 -11.92 2.46 0.36
N VAL A 77 -11.97 3.58 -0.35
CA VAL A 77 -10.88 4.55 -0.45
C VAL A 77 -10.52 5.08 0.95
N GLN A 78 -11.52 5.26 1.81
CA GLN A 78 -11.34 5.78 3.16
C GLN A 78 -10.55 4.81 4.05
N ARG A 79 -10.80 3.50 3.96
CA ARG A 79 -10.03 2.48 4.69
C ARG A 79 -8.58 2.42 4.20
N LEU A 80 -8.37 2.50 2.88
CA LEU A 80 -7.03 2.53 2.29
C LEU A 80 -6.25 3.79 2.72
N LYS A 81 -6.90 4.97 2.74
CA LYS A 81 -6.32 6.21 3.29
C LYS A 81 -5.96 6.09 4.76
N THR A 82 -6.82 5.45 5.56
CA THR A 82 -6.59 5.25 7.00
C THR A 82 -5.35 4.38 7.23
N MET A 83 -5.18 3.28 6.48
CA MET A 83 -3.98 2.45 6.53
C MET A 83 -2.71 3.26 6.24
N VAL A 84 -2.73 4.10 5.21
CA VAL A 84 -1.57 4.95 4.86
C VAL A 84 -1.28 5.96 5.97
N ARG A 85 -2.33 6.56 6.56
CA ARG A 85 -2.18 7.52 7.66
C ARG A 85 -1.63 6.87 8.93
N ASP A 86 -2.15 5.70 9.29
CA ASP A 86 -1.70 4.94 10.46
C ASP A 86 -0.22 4.55 10.34
N ALA A 87 0.19 4.12 9.15
CA ALA A 87 1.59 3.83 8.87
C ALA A 87 2.49 5.07 8.98
N ASP A 88 2.01 6.26 8.61
CA ASP A 88 2.74 7.53 8.75
C ASP A 88 2.94 7.88 10.23
N LEU A 89 1.89 7.74 11.04
CA LEU A 89 1.93 7.96 12.49
C LEU A 89 2.88 6.99 13.21
N LEU A 90 3.01 5.75 12.73
CA LEU A 90 3.92 4.75 13.29
C LEU A 90 5.40 5.02 12.97
N THR A 91 5.70 6.01 12.12
CA THR A 91 7.07 6.34 11.67
C THR A 91 7.63 7.61 12.26
N LEU A 92 6.80 8.35 12.98
CA LEU A 92 7.27 9.43 13.81
C LEU A 92 8.25 8.81 14.81
N PRO A 93 9.52 9.23 14.86
CA PRO A 93 10.35 8.88 15.99
C PRO A 93 9.62 9.41 17.22
N THR A 94 9.42 8.56 18.21
CA THR A 94 9.18 9.01 19.59
C THR A 94 10.43 9.77 20.04
N ALA A 95 10.62 10.98 19.51
CA ALA A 95 11.59 11.95 19.95
C ALA A 95 10.90 12.78 21.05
N SER A 96 10.71 12.15 22.19
CA SER A 96 10.35 12.70 23.51
C SER A 96 10.35 11.48 24.43
N ALA A 97 11.15 11.35 25.48
CA ALA A 97 11.93 12.32 26.23
C ALA A 97 13.06 11.58 26.95
N GLU A 98 14.26 12.18 27.00
CA GLU A 98 15.23 12.09 28.09
C GLU A 98 16.23 13.25 27.95
#